data_AF-A0A1E4F2C3-F1
#
_entry.id   AF-A0A1E4F2C3-F1
#
_cell.length_a   1.000
_cell.length_b   1.000
_cell.length_c   1.000
_cell.angle_alpha   90.00
_cell.angle_beta   90.00
_cell.angle_gamma   90.00
#
_symmetry.space_group_name_H-M   'P 1'
#
loop_
_entity.id
_entity.type
_entity.pdbx_description
1 polymer ?
#
loop_
_entity_poly.entity_id
_entity_poly.type
_entity_poly.pdbx_seq_one_letter_code
_entity_poly.pdbx_strand_id
1 'polypeptide(L)'
;MSVPHLPSARSSPPQALDAFVASDAPAGLIPKLFVPRQSIPDAEAIAQNPNLHGVELNRAINRTYVELSKQLQRVLDPEFAEGSKVSPSWYSMAIYASRGAGKGMLAAEAALSVVGGQRSLRDMFPAVPEEDWKRVAPLLEDSRGPAKDCAKFLVAFFLAQQEGPTRLTLDPRVLAISAGRMTSIITRPDTNVFTFTRTLKNMLEDGNRRIFQDIGVSCQHYLELRRDQPGVTPEGVARHFSEDPLAVSAYQDGLRFAASPEDLPTDFAPLYGLNTAPLLASGFALYERASSEKNPELRDRMIQHAGNLLAYHEQAKVAVPAFLPGQILPGETERGDVMEVLTPQVDVKTRQWTWSMHKCDLPDLDGSFWTPPSTERNWAVFEDRWGPILDYFARCAANPESLWPMPNPDPAQGV
;
A
#
# COMPACT_ATOMS: atom_id res chain seq x y z
N MET A 1 -0.48 -12.83 -86.85
CA MET A 1 -1.34 -13.73 -87.67
C MET A 1 -2.79 -13.39 -87.41
N SER A 2 -3.70 -13.73 -88.33
CA SER A 2 -5.00 -13.04 -88.47
C SER A 2 -6.08 -14.00 -89.03
N VAL A 3 -7.40 -13.74 -88.92
CA VAL A 3 -8.05 -12.52 -88.43
C VAL A 3 -9.14 -12.75 -87.34
N PRO A 4 -10.34 -13.34 -87.58
CA PRO A 4 -11.53 -12.63 -87.06
C PRO A 4 -12.74 -13.41 -86.48
N HIS A 5 -13.68 -12.60 -85.92
CA HIS A 5 -15.17 -12.73 -85.89
C HIS A 5 -15.84 -13.84 -85.02
N LEU A 6 -16.68 -13.51 -84.01
CA LEU A 6 -18.07 -12.95 -83.99
C LEU A 6 -19.19 -14.00 -84.30
N PRO A 7 -20.49 -13.87 -83.91
CA PRO A 7 -21.20 -12.77 -83.20
C PRO A 7 -22.22 -13.18 -82.07
N SER A 8 -22.96 -12.17 -81.60
CA SER A 8 -24.05 -12.05 -80.59
C SER A 8 -25.35 -12.88 -80.71
N ALA A 9 -26.08 -12.99 -79.58
CA ALA A 9 -27.53 -12.72 -79.42
C ALA A 9 -27.83 -12.36 -77.94
N ARG A 10 -28.28 -11.15 -77.54
CA ARG A 10 -29.58 -10.45 -77.71
C ARG A 10 -30.76 -10.98 -76.86
N SER A 11 -31.08 -10.27 -75.77
CA SER A 11 -32.43 -9.74 -75.49
C SER A 11 -32.43 -8.74 -74.31
N SER A 12 -33.30 -7.73 -74.38
CA SER A 12 -33.54 -6.65 -73.38
C SER A 12 -35.00 -6.21 -73.52
N PRO A 13 -35.50 -5.20 -72.77
CA PRO A 13 -35.60 -5.00 -71.32
C PRO A 13 -37.11 -5.07 -70.89
N PRO A 14 -37.57 -4.51 -69.75
CA PRO A 14 -37.96 -3.07 -69.75
C PRO A 14 -37.81 -2.29 -68.41
N GLN A 15 -37.75 -0.95 -68.57
CA GLN A 15 -38.33 0.16 -67.76
C GLN A 15 -38.39 0.03 -66.21
N ALA A 16 -37.70 0.85 -65.40
CA ALA A 16 -37.71 2.33 -65.25
C ALA A 16 -38.85 2.88 -64.37
N LEU A 17 -38.51 3.71 -63.36
CA LEU A 17 -39.20 4.96 -62.97
C LEU A 17 -38.42 5.72 -61.86
N ASP A 18 -38.10 6.98 -62.18
CA ASP A 18 -37.97 8.19 -61.33
C ASP A 18 -36.91 8.33 -60.21
N ALA A 19 -36.68 9.60 -59.86
CA ALA A 19 -35.46 10.13 -59.24
C ALA A 19 -35.75 11.25 -58.22
N PHE A 20 -34.68 11.76 -57.56
CA PHE A 20 -34.65 12.82 -56.52
C PHE A 20 -35.32 12.43 -55.19
N VAL A 21 -34.74 12.68 -54.01
CA VAL A 21 -34.15 13.92 -53.46
C VAL A 21 -33.07 13.58 -52.41
N ALA A 22 -32.06 14.44 -52.23
CA ALA A 22 -31.13 14.34 -51.09
C ALA A 22 -31.80 14.85 -49.79
N SER A 23 -31.74 14.06 -48.72
CA SER A 23 -32.33 14.37 -47.41
C SER A 23 -31.29 14.24 -46.32
N ASP A 24 -31.05 15.33 -45.58
CA ASP A 24 -30.28 15.31 -44.32
C ASP A 24 -31.00 14.50 -43.24
N ALA A 25 -30.30 13.55 -42.60
CA ALA A 25 -30.51 13.07 -41.23
C ALA A 25 -29.53 11.90 -40.91
N PRO A 26 -29.26 11.62 -39.63
CA PRO A 26 -28.48 12.42 -38.70
C PRO A 26 -27.12 11.74 -38.39
N ALA A 27 -26.28 12.36 -37.57
CA ALA A 27 -25.02 11.75 -37.11
C ALA A 27 -25.29 10.45 -36.32
N GLY A 28 -25.13 9.31 -37.01
CA GLY A 28 -25.35 7.99 -36.45
C GLY A 28 -24.36 7.67 -35.33
N LEU A 29 -24.89 7.38 -34.15
CA LEU A 29 -24.19 6.81 -33.01
C LEU A 29 -23.20 5.72 -33.44
N ILE A 30 -21.90 6.02 -33.38
CA ILE A 30 -20.87 4.98 -33.33
C ILE A 30 -21.15 4.20 -32.04
N PRO A 31 -21.42 2.88 -32.09
CA PRO A 31 -21.51 2.09 -30.87
C PRO A 31 -20.16 2.18 -30.19
N LYS A 32 -20.10 2.78 -28.99
CA LYS A 32 -18.91 2.69 -28.14
C LYS A 32 -18.61 1.20 -28.00
N LEU A 33 -17.46 0.75 -28.52
CA LEU A 33 -17.05 -0.64 -28.33
C LEU A 33 -17.15 -0.95 -26.84
N PHE A 34 -17.73 -2.11 -26.52
CA PHE A 34 -17.70 -2.64 -25.17
C PHE A 34 -16.24 -2.86 -24.78
N VAL A 35 -15.62 -1.85 -24.16
CA VAL A 35 -14.41 -2.04 -23.38
C VAL A 35 -14.76 -3.09 -22.33
N PRO A 36 -14.08 -4.24 -22.28
CA PRO A 36 -14.38 -5.25 -21.27
C PRO A 36 -14.29 -4.60 -19.89
N ARG A 37 -15.37 -4.68 -19.11
CA ARG A 37 -15.37 -4.18 -17.73
C ARG A 37 -14.24 -4.87 -16.97
N GLN A 38 -13.18 -4.13 -16.66
CA GLN A 38 -12.24 -4.54 -15.61
C GLN A 38 -12.99 -4.42 -14.29
N SER A 39 -13.71 -5.49 -13.94
CA SER A 39 -14.31 -5.64 -12.61
C SER A 39 -13.17 -5.66 -11.60
N ILE A 40 -13.19 -4.69 -10.69
CA ILE A 40 -12.38 -4.75 -9.47
C ILE A 40 -12.74 -6.07 -8.77
N PRO A 41 -11.76 -6.87 -8.32
CA PRO A 41 -12.05 -8.01 -7.46
C PRO A 41 -12.81 -7.53 -6.21
N ASP A 42 -13.89 -8.22 -5.85
CA ASP A 42 -14.72 -7.86 -4.71
C ASP A 42 -13.88 -7.84 -3.41
N ALA A 43 -13.69 -6.62 -2.87
CA ALA A 43 -12.84 -6.37 -1.72
C ALA A 43 -13.43 -6.97 -0.44
N GLU A 44 -14.75 -6.92 -0.27
CA GLU A 44 -15.41 -7.48 0.92
C GLU A 44 -15.34 -9.00 0.88
N ALA A 45 -15.65 -9.62 -0.27
CA ALA A 45 -15.53 -11.06 -0.45
C ALA A 45 -14.09 -11.57 -0.25
N ILE A 46 -13.06 -10.81 -0.65
CA ILE A 46 -11.65 -11.16 -0.39
C ILE A 46 -11.31 -11.04 1.08
N ALA A 47 -11.69 -9.93 1.74
CA ALA A 47 -11.35 -9.67 3.13
C ALA A 47 -11.99 -10.70 4.09
N GLN A 48 -13.25 -11.06 3.81
CA GLN A 48 -14.03 -12.03 4.59
C GLN A 48 -13.73 -13.51 4.23
N ASN A 49 -12.96 -13.80 3.17
CA ASN A 49 -12.72 -15.19 2.75
C ASN A 49 -11.92 -15.97 3.80
N PRO A 50 -12.49 -17.02 4.42
CA PRO A 50 -11.83 -17.82 5.45
C PRO A 50 -10.87 -18.87 4.87
N ASN A 51 -10.70 -18.93 3.54
CA ASN A 51 -9.75 -19.83 2.88
C ASN A 51 -8.50 -19.10 2.38
N LEU A 52 -8.49 -17.77 2.38
CA LEU A 52 -7.32 -16.97 2.00
C LEU A 52 -6.51 -16.63 3.24
N HIS A 53 -5.25 -17.05 3.28
CA HIS A 53 -4.32 -16.80 4.39
C HIS A 53 -2.93 -16.37 3.92
N GLY A 54 -2.18 -15.76 4.85
CA GLY A 54 -0.82 -15.29 4.69
C GLY A 54 -0.54 -14.59 3.37
N VAL A 55 0.40 -15.14 2.61
CA VAL A 55 0.86 -14.58 1.33
C VAL A 55 -0.22 -14.67 0.24
N GLU A 56 -1.13 -15.65 0.29
CA GLU A 56 -2.21 -15.78 -0.69
C GLU A 56 -3.30 -14.71 -0.49
N LEU A 57 -3.64 -14.41 0.77
CA LEU A 57 -4.45 -13.25 1.11
C LEU A 57 -3.76 -11.96 0.63
N ASN A 58 -2.48 -11.78 0.95
CA ASN A 58 -1.74 -10.58 0.55
C ASN A 58 -1.71 -10.40 -0.99
N ARG A 59 -1.56 -11.48 -1.77
CA ARG A 59 -1.67 -11.45 -3.24
C ARG A 59 -3.07 -11.07 -3.74
N ALA A 60 -4.13 -11.43 -3.03
CA ALA A 60 -5.49 -11.02 -3.36
C ALA A 60 -5.72 -9.53 -3.05
N ILE A 61 -5.28 -9.09 -1.86
CA ILE A 61 -5.29 -7.69 -1.43
C ILE A 61 -4.52 -6.80 -2.42
N ASN A 62 -3.26 -7.14 -2.72
CA ASN A 62 -2.42 -6.37 -3.65
C ASN A 62 -3.04 -6.29 -5.05
N ARG A 63 -3.60 -7.38 -5.59
CA ARG A 63 -4.31 -7.37 -6.89
C ARG A 63 -5.49 -6.40 -6.89
N THR A 64 -6.23 -6.35 -5.80
CA THR A 64 -7.37 -5.43 -5.65
C THR A 64 -6.89 -3.99 -5.53
N TYR A 65 -5.83 -3.73 -4.73
CA TYR A 65 -5.22 -2.41 -4.65
C TYR A 65 -4.67 -1.91 -6.01
N VAL A 66 -4.05 -2.77 -6.84
CA VAL A 66 -3.62 -2.35 -8.20
C VAL A 66 -4.79 -1.74 -8.99
N GLU A 67 -5.97 -2.36 -8.94
CA GLU A 67 -7.13 -1.90 -9.71
C GLU A 67 -7.89 -0.74 -9.03
N LEU A 68 -8.02 -0.74 -7.70
CA LEU A 68 -8.55 0.40 -6.94
C LEU A 68 -7.71 1.67 -7.20
N SER A 69 -6.38 1.58 -7.09
CA SER A 69 -5.47 2.70 -7.33
C SER A 69 -5.55 3.23 -8.76
N LYS A 70 -5.61 2.35 -9.77
CA LYS A 70 -5.83 2.78 -11.17
C LYS A 70 -7.17 3.49 -11.36
N GLN A 71 -8.25 2.95 -10.80
CA GLN A 71 -9.60 3.53 -10.99
C GLN A 71 -9.77 4.85 -10.24
N LEU A 72 -9.25 4.96 -9.02
CA LEU A 72 -9.21 6.23 -8.30
C LEU A 72 -8.26 7.24 -8.97
N GLN A 73 -7.12 6.82 -9.50
CA GLN A 73 -6.24 7.74 -10.23
C GLN A 73 -6.92 8.30 -11.48
N ARG A 74 -7.73 7.51 -12.22
CA ARG A 74 -8.56 8.01 -13.35
C ARG A 74 -9.63 9.01 -12.93
N VAL A 75 -10.07 9.00 -11.67
CA VAL A 75 -10.99 10.01 -11.12
C VAL A 75 -10.25 11.33 -10.84
N LEU A 76 -9.00 11.26 -10.37
CA LEU A 76 -8.19 12.42 -10.00
C LEU A 76 -7.39 13.02 -11.17
N ASP A 77 -7.06 12.18 -12.16
CA ASP A 77 -6.34 12.49 -13.39
C ASP A 77 -7.05 11.80 -14.58
N PRO A 78 -7.94 12.51 -15.30
CA PRO A 78 -8.67 11.94 -16.43
C PRO A 78 -7.78 11.50 -17.61
N GLU A 79 -6.55 12.00 -17.70
CA GLU A 79 -5.57 11.63 -18.74
C GLU A 79 -4.71 10.41 -18.33
N PHE A 80 -4.94 9.83 -17.13
CA PHE A 80 -4.17 8.70 -16.63
C PHE A 80 -4.31 7.44 -17.50
N ALA A 81 -3.19 7.02 -18.09
CA ALA A 81 -3.06 5.75 -18.81
C ALA A 81 -2.24 4.72 -18.01
N GLU A 82 -0.93 4.94 -17.88
CA GLU A 82 0.02 4.05 -17.18
C GLU A 82 0.83 4.73 -16.06
N GLY A 83 0.80 6.06 -16.00
CA GLY A 83 1.47 6.87 -14.98
C GLY A 83 0.81 8.25 -14.83
N SER A 84 1.05 8.90 -13.69
CA SER A 84 0.44 10.18 -13.30
C SER A 84 1.48 11.16 -12.76
N LYS A 85 1.36 12.43 -13.15
CA LYS A 85 2.03 13.57 -12.49
C LYS A 85 1.16 14.24 -11.42
N VAL A 86 -0.13 13.94 -11.40
CA VAL A 86 -1.04 14.33 -10.32
C VAL A 86 -0.63 13.58 -9.05
N SER A 87 -0.66 14.27 -7.92
CA SER A 87 -0.41 13.69 -6.59
C SER A 87 -1.05 12.30 -6.41
N PRO A 88 -0.36 11.35 -5.75
CA PRO A 88 -0.91 10.02 -5.55
C PRO A 88 -1.98 10.01 -4.46
N SER A 89 -2.99 9.17 -4.65
CA SER A 89 -3.93 8.81 -3.58
C SER A 89 -3.29 7.87 -2.54
N TRP A 90 -3.91 7.72 -1.37
CA TRP A 90 -3.53 6.73 -0.35
C TRP A 90 -3.33 5.33 -0.96
N TYR A 91 -4.21 4.90 -1.86
CA TYR A 91 -4.19 3.58 -2.49
C TYR A 91 -2.96 3.37 -3.38
N SER A 92 -2.54 4.42 -4.09
CA SER A 92 -1.34 4.40 -4.92
C SER A 92 -0.06 4.18 -4.09
N MET A 93 -0.08 4.53 -2.80
CA MET A 93 1.01 4.32 -1.84
C MET A 93 0.86 2.99 -1.08
N ALA A 94 -0.36 2.64 -0.67
CA ALA A 94 -0.67 1.51 0.21
C ALA A 94 -0.22 0.15 -0.34
N ILE A 95 -0.25 -0.06 -1.65
CA ILE A 95 0.22 -1.30 -2.27
C ILE A 95 1.69 -1.60 -1.98
N TYR A 96 2.55 -0.58 -1.87
CA TYR A 96 3.98 -0.76 -1.59
C TYR A 96 4.19 -1.21 -0.13
N ALA A 97 3.44 -0.63 0.81
CA ALA A 97 3.44 -1.06 2.21
C ALA A 97 2.86 -2.47 2.39
N SER A 98 1.73 -2.78 1.72
CA SER A 98 1.11 -4.12 1.80
C SER A 98 1.98 -5.21 1.17
N ARG A 99 2.68 -4.92 0.07
CA ARG A 99 3.75 -5.77 -0.47
C ARG A 99 4.87 -6.01 0.55
N GLY A 100 5.28 -4.97 1.29
CA GLY A 100 6.26 -5.08 2.37
C GLY A 100 5.85 -6.09 3.44
N ALA A 101 4.60 -6.02 3.92
CA ALA A 101 4.07 -7.00 4.86
C ALA A 101 3.98 -8.43 4.27
N GLY A 102 3.63 -8.58 2.98
CA GLY A 102 3.71 -9.84 2.25
C GLY A 102 5.13 -10.41 2.16
N LYS A 103 6.12 -9.54 1.92
CA LYS A 103 7.55 -9.86 1.89
C LYS A 103 8.05 -10.29 3.27
N GLY A 104 7.62 -9.60 4.33
CA GLY A 104 7.90 -9.95 5.72
C GLY A 104 7.42 -11.36 6.07
N MET A 105 6.22 -11.76 5.64
CA MET A 105 5.72 -13.14 5.85
C MET A 105 6.60 -14.20 5.17
N LEU A 106 7.04 -13.96 3.94
CA LEU A 106 7.98 -14.84 3.23
C LEU A 106 9.37 -14.87 3.91
N ALA A 107 9.87 -13.69 4.29
CA ALA A 107 11.17 -13.53 4.94
C ALA A 107 11.22 -14.21 6.31
N ALA A 108 10.12 -14.27 7.04
CA ALA A 108 10.00 -14.96 8.33
C ALA A 108 10.21 -16.48 8.19
N GLU A 109 9.64 -17.11 7.15
CA GLU A 109 9.88 -18.52 6.83
C GLU A 109 11.33 -18.76 6.37
N ALA A 110 11.83 -17.84 5.55
CA ALA A 110 13.20 -17.83 5.05
C ALA A 110 14.21 -17.82 6.22
N ALA A 111 14.03 -16.92 7.18
CA ALA A 111 14.84 -16.80 8.39
C ALA A 111 14.73 -18.00 9.33
N LEU A 112 13.54 -18.58 9.46
CA LEU A 112 13.34 -19.80 10.25
C LEU A 112 14.12 -20.99 9.67
N SER A 113 14.23 -21.11 8.34
CA SER A 113 15.03 -22.18 7.70
C SER A 113 16.53 -22.09 8.02
N VAL A 114 17.05 -20.87 8.21
CA VAL A 114 18.44 -20.61 8.61
C VAL A 114 18.69 -21.00 10.07
N VAL A 115 17.82 -20.56 10.98
CA VAL A 115 17.96 -20.87 12.42
C VAL A 115 17.69 -22.36 12.70
N GLY A 116 16.77 -22.98 11.96
CA GLY A 116 16.53 -24.42 12.00
C GLY A 116 17.65 -25.27 11.37
N GLY A 117 18.74 -24.68 10.89
CA GLY A 117 19.90 -25.38 10.35
C GLY A 117 19.69 -26.05 8.99
N GLN A 118 18.58 -25.75 8.29
CA GLN A 118 18.28 -26.32 6.97
C GLN A 118 19.12 -25.69 5.85
N ARG A 119 19.57 -24.44 6.06
CA ARG A 119 20.45 -23.68 5.15
C ARG A 119 21.41 -22.82 5.96
N SER A 120 22.61 -22.54 5.45
CA SER A 120 23.46 -21.49 6.03
C SER A 120 23.07 -20.11 5.50
N LEU A 121 23.40 -19.05 6.24
CA LEU A 121 23.21 -17.66 5.80
C LEU A 121 23.89 -17.38 4.46
N ARG A 122 25.14 -17.82 4.31
CA ARG A 122 25.97 -17.53 3.13
C ARG A 122 25.50 -18.30 1.90
N ASP A 123 25.06 -19.55 2.05
CA ASP A 123 24.49 -20.34 0.94
C ASP A 123 23.14 -19.79 0.47
N MET A 124 22.37 -19.20 1.39
CA MET A 124 21.07 -18.62 1.10
C MET A 124 21.15 -17.22 0.48
N PHE A 125 22.17 -16.44 0.84
CA PHE A 125 22.40 -15.08 0.32
C PHE A 125 23.81 -14.94 -0.31
N PRO A 126 24.14 -15.72 -1.36
CA PRO A 126 25.48 -15.74 -1.95
C PRO A 126 25.85 -14.45 -2.70
N ALA A 127 24.88 -13.56 -2.93
CA ALA A 127 25.09 -12.26 -3.58
C ALA A 127 25.52 -11.14 -2.60
N VAL A 128 25.58 -11.40 -1.28
CA VAL A 128 26.05 -10.43 -0.28
C VAL A 128 27.58 -10.32 -0.33
N PRO A 129 28.15 -9.11 -0.51
CA PRO A 129 29.60 -8.88 -0.50
C PRO A 129 30.29 -9.33 0.80
N GLU A 130 31.55 -9.77 0.71
CA GLU A 130 32.31 -10.22 1.90
C GLU A 130 32.58 -9.08 2.91
N GLU A 131 32.70 -7.85 2.44
CA GLU A 131 32.78 -6.64 3.27
C GLU A 131 31.53 -6.43 4.14
N ASP A 132 30.36 -6.76 3.63
CA ASP A 132 29.09 -6.69 4.34
C ASP A 132 28.95 -7.83 5.36
N TRP A 133 29.41 -9.03 5.03
CA TRP A 133 29.50 -10.13 6.01
C TRP A 133 30.44 -9.79 7.17
N LYS A 134 31.61 -9.21 6.89
CA LYS A 134 32.55 -8.73 7.94
C LYS A 134 31.92 -7.69 8.86
N ARG A 135 31.02 -6.85 8.34
CA ARG A 135 30.32 -5.80 9.12
C ARG A 135 29.32 -6.36 10.13
N VAL A 136 28.78 -7.57 9.91
CA VAL A 136 27.91 -8.29 10.86
C VAL A 136 28.58 -9.46 11.57
N ALA A 137 29.80 -9.85 11.17
CA ALA A 137 30.52 -10.98 11.74
C ALA A 137 30.64 -10.93 13.28
N PRO A 138 30.97 -9.80 13.95
CA PRO A 138 31.01 -9.75 15.41
C PRO A 138 29.69 -10.17 16.06
N LEU A 139 28.56 -9.67 15.55
CA LEU A 139 27.23 -10.02 16.05
C LEU A 139 26.89 -11.50 15.83
N LEU A 140 27.34 -12.10 14.72
CA LEU A 140 27.07 -13.50 14.37
C LEU A 140 28.05 -14.50 15.02
N GLU A 141 29.27 -14.08 15.35
CA GLU A 141 30.37 -14.91 15.83
C GLU A 141 30.52 -14.85 17.34
N ASP A 142 30.57 -13.64 17.93
CA ASP A 142 30.77 -13.41 19.37
C ASP A 142 29.53 -13.76 20.20
N SER A 143 28.34 -13.63 19.62
CA SER A 143 27.08 -14.03 20.25
C SER A 143 27.01 -15.53 20.55
N ARG A 144 26.42 -15.88 21.69
CA ARG A 144 26.26 -17.26 22.18
C ARG A 144 24.80 -17.57 22.51
N GLY A 145 24.44 -18.85 22.41
CA GLY A 145 23.08 -19.33 22.73
C GLY A 145 22.00 -18.60 21.93
N PRO A 146 20.82 -18.33 22.54
CA PRO A 146 19.67 -17.72 21.85
C PRO A 146 19.99 -16.42 21.11
N ALA A 147 20.88 -15.56 21.65
CA ALA A 147 21.25 -14.30 21.01
C ALA A 147 21.90 -14.47 19.63
N LYS A 148 22.68 -15.55 19.43
CA LYS A 148 23.30 -15.89 18.14
C LYS A 148 22.24 -16.24 17.11
N ASP A 149 21.21 -16.97 17.53
CA ASP A 149 20.14 -17.43 16.66
C ASP A 149 19.13 -16.31 16.35
N CYS A 150 18.85 -15.41 17.30
CA CYS A 150 18.16 -14.14 17.05
C CYS A 150 18.90 -13.28 16.01
N ALA A 151 20.22 -13.11 16.16
CA ALA A 151 21.03 -12.36 15.21
C ALA A 151 20.99 -12.97 13.79
N LYS A 152 21.15 -14.31 13.68
CA LYS A 152 20.99 -15.02 12.39
C LYS A 152 19.59 -14.84 11.80
N PHE A 153 18.54 -14.97 12.63
CA PHE A 153 17.16 -14.78 12.21
C PHE A 153 16.98 -13.40 11.58
N LEU A 154 17.36 -12.35 12.29
CA LEU A 154 17.18 -10.97 11.85
C LEU A 154 18.01 -10.66 10.60
N VAL A 155 19.27 -11.09 10.52
CA VAL A 155 20.07 -10.94 9.29
C VAL A 155 19.42 -11.66 8.10
N ALA A 156 18.94 -12.89 8.28
CA ALA A 156 18.24 -13.62 7.21
C ALA A 156 16.90 -12.93 6.83
N PHE A 157 16.14 -12.46 7.82
CA PHE A 157 14.85 -11.81 7.65
C PHE A 157 14.97 -10.50 6.87
N PHE A 158 15.94 -9.65 7.22
CA PHE A 158 16.15 -8.39 6.53
C PHE A 158 16.75 -8.59 5.12
N LEU A 159 17.68 -9.53 4.95
CA LEU A 159 18.21 -9.87 3.62
C LEU A 159 17.14 -10.46 2.70
N ALA A 160 16.24 -11.32 3.20
CA ALA A 160 15.14 -11.89 2.42
C ALA A 160 14.08 -10.87 1.97
N GLN A 161 14.02 -9.69 2.59
CA GLN A 161 13.15 -8.60 2.16
C GLN A 161 13.74 -7.75 1.03
N GLN A 162 15.06 -7.78 0.83
CA GLN A 162 15.71 -7.05 -0.25
C GLN A 162 15.37 -7.65 -1.63
N GLU A 163 15.50 -6.83 -2.67
CA GLU A 163 15.38 -7.28 -4.06
C GLU A 163 16.42 -6.54 -4.91
N GLY A 164 17.47 -7.26 -5.31
CA GLY A 164 18.66 -6.77 -5.99
C GLY A 164 19.94 -7.41 -5.43
N PRO A 165 21.13 -7.13 -6.00
CA PRO A 165 22.40 -7.54 -5.41
C PRO A 165 22.55 -6.91 -4.02
N THR A 166 22.45 -7.77 -3.01
CA THR A 166 22.20 -7.43 -1.61
C THR A 166 23.38 -6.68 -0.98
N ARG A 167 23.24 -5.37 -0.80
CA ARG A 167 24.03 -4.66 0.20
C ARG A 167 23.37 -4.83 1.56
N LEU A 168 24.11 -5.36 2.50
CA LEU A 168 23.70 -5.35 3.89
C LEU A 168 23.87 -3.91 4.36
N THR A 169 22.81 -3.09 4.34
CA THR A 169 22.83 -1.69 4.79
C THR A 169 22.52 -1.53 6.29
N LEU A 170 22.18 -2.65 6.95
CA LEU A 170 21.73 -2.71 8.35
C LEU A 170 22.80 -2.14 9.28
N ASP A 171 22.44 -1.21 10.15
CA ASP A 171 23.35 -0.70 11.17
C ASP A 171 23.61 -1.81 12.22
N PRO A 172 24.87 -2.19 12.52
CA PRO A 172 25.16 -3.21 13.52
C PRO A 172 24.62 -2.90 14.91
N ARG A 173 24.49 -1.62 15.29
CA ARG A 173 23.89 -1.18 16.57
C ARG A 173 22.41 -1.53 16.59
N VAL A 174 21.69 -1.22 15.49
CA VAL A 174 20.29 -1.57 15.30
C VAL A 174 20.08 -3.08 15.39
N LEU A 175 20.91 -3.86 14.68
CA LEU A 175 20.82 -5.32 14.72
C LEU A 175 21.10 -5.89 16.12
N ALA A 176 22.06 -5.34 16.86
CA ALA A 176 22.34 -5.77 18.23
C ALA A 176 21.16 -5.49 19.17
N ILE A 177 20.55 -4.30 19.10
CA ILE A 177 19.37 -3.93 19.90
C ILE A 177 18.17 -4.81 19.55
N SER A 178 17.84 -4.98 18.26
CA SER A 178 16.76 -5.86 17.81
C SER A 178 17.00 -7.32 18.20
N ALA A 179 18.24 -7.84 18.11
CA ALA A 179 18.58 -9.19 18.54
C ALA A 179 18.47 -9.36 20.06
N GLY A 180 18.84 -8.34 20.84
CA GLY A 180 18.62 -8.29 22.29
C GLY A 180 17.14 -8.35 22.66
N ARG A 181 16.31 -7.48 22.06
CA ARG A 181 14.85 -7.49 22.21
C ARG A 181 14.25 -8.86 21.85
N MET A 182 14.61 -9.41 20.69
CA MET A 182 14.12 -10.72 20.24
C MET A 182 14.53 -11.83 21.22
N THR A 183 15.76 -11.79 21.76
CA THR A 183 16.23 -12.72 22.79
C THR A 183 15.35 -12.66 24.04
N SER A 184 15.11 -11.46 24.56
CA SER A 184 14.22 -11.22 25.71
C SER A 184 12.76 -11.64 25.49
N ILE A 185 12.33 -11.80 24.23
CA ILE A 185 11.04 -12.41 23.89
C ILE A 185 11.16 -13.94 23.89
N ILE A 186 12.10 -14.53 23.16
CA ILE A 186 12.18 -15.99 22.95
C ILE A 186 12.71 -16.80 24.14
N THR A 187 13.19 -16.14 25.20
CA THR A 187 13.61 -16.79 26.46
C THR A 187 12.57 -16.68 27.58
N ARG A 188 11.36 -16.16 27.29
CA ARG A 188 10.25 -16.18 28.26
C ARG A 188 9.68 -17.59 28.39
N PRO A 189 8.99 -17.93 29.49
CA PRO A 189 8.21 -19.16 29.57
C PRO A 189 7.32 -19.35 28.34
N ASP A 190 7.25 -20.58 27.82
CA ASP A 190 6.41 -21.01 26.70
C ASP A 190 6.64 -20.30 25.33
N THR A 191 7.68 -19.48 25.23
CA THR A 191 8.12 -18.83 23.97
C THR A 191 9.35 -19.51 23.36
N ASN A 192 9.56 -19.26 22.07
CA ASN A 192 10.75 -19.64 21.31
C ASN A 192 10.72 -18.93 19.93
N VAL A 193 11.70 -19.20 19.06
CA VAL A 193 11.77 -18.65 17.70
C VAL A 193 10.53 -18.99 16.83
N PHE A 194 9.89 -20.15 17.01
CA PHE A 194 8.66 -20.50 16.28
C PHE A 194 7.46 -19.69 16.77
N THR A 195 7.34 -19.45 18.09
CA THR A 195 6.32 -18.55 18.68
C THR A 195 6.49 -17.12 18.15
N PHE A 196 7.72 -16.59 18.13
CA PHE A 196 8.01 -15.28 17.54
C PHE A 196 7.64 -15.22 16.05
N THR A 197 8.09 -16.22 15.27
CA THR A 197 7.84 -16.28 13.81
C THR A 197 6.34 -16.40 13.49
N ARG A 198 5.58 -17.18 14.26
CA ARG A 198 4.12 -17.29 14.13
C ARG A 198 3.44 -15.96 14.41
N THR A 199 3.78 -15.33 15.53
CA THR A 199 3.24 -14.02 15.94
C THR A 199 3.49 -12.98 14.86
N LEU A 200 4.71 -12.90 14.33
CA LEU A 200 5.07 -12.02 13.23
C LEU A 200 4.19 -12.24 11.99
N LYS A 201 4.07 -13.47 11.52
CA LYS A 201 3.26 -13.79 10.32
C LYS A 201 1.78 -13.42 10.53
N ASN A 202 1.21 -13.82 11.66
CA ASN A 202 -0.20 -13.59 11.96
C ASN A 202 -0.50 -12.09 12.15
N MET A 203 0.40 -11.35 12.80
CA MET A 203 0.30 -9.89 12.96
C MET A 203 0.31 -9.17 11.61
N LEU A 204 1.19 -9.57 10.68
CA LEU A 204 1.26 -9.00 9.32
C LEU A 204 0.05 -9.38 8.45
N GLU A 205 -0.53 -10.58 8.63
CA GLU A 205 -1.79 -10.96 7.96
C GLU A 205 -2.98 -10.17 8.52
N ASP A 206 -3.16 -10.17 9.84
CA ASP A 206 -4.29 -9.54 10.54
C ASP A 206 -4.32 -8.02 10.31
N GLY A 207 -3.17 -7.34 10.41
CA GLY A 207 -3.04 -5.92 10.09
C GLY A 207 -3.46 -5.62 8.64
N ASN A 208 -2.90 -6.33 7.66
CA ASN A 208 -3.29 -6.19 6.25
C ASN A 208 -4.79 -6.44 6.03
N ARG A 209 -5.34 -7.51 6.63
CA ARG A 209 -6.75 -7.89 6.45
C ARG A 209 -7.67 -6.81 6.98
N ARG A 210 -7.40 -6.29 8.19
CA ARG A 210 -8.20 -5.23 8.82
C ARG A 210 -8.15 -3.94 8.01
N ILE A 211 -6.96 -3.49 7.60
CA ILE A 211 -6.78 -2.28 6.79
C ILE A 211 -7.53 -2.40 5.46
N PHE A 212 -7.46 -3.57 4.80
CA PHE A 212 -8.15 -3.81 3.54
C PHE A 212 -9.67 -3.94 3.68
N GLN A 213 -10.16 -4.59 4.76
CA GLN A 213 -11.58 -4.71 5.09
C GLN A 213 -12.27 -3.36 5.33
N ASP A 214 -11.52 -2.37 5.80
CA ASP A 214 -12.01 -1.03 6.12
C ASP A 214 -11.77 -0.04 4.96
N ILE A 215 -10.50 0.30 4.68
CA ILE A 215 -10.11 1.29 3.67
C ILE A 215 -10.31 0.75 2.24
N GLY A 216 -9.92 -0.51 2.00
CA GLY A 216 -10.03 -1.14 0.67
C GLY A 216 -11.49 -1.27 0.20
N VAL A 217 -12.37 -1.77 1.08
CA VAL A 217 -13.82 -1.87 0.82
C VAL A 217 -14.44 -0.49 0.64
N SER A 218 -14.09 0.49 1.49
CA SER A 218 -14.60 1.85 1.37
C SER A 218 -14.24 2.51 0.02
N CYS A 219 -13.06 2.20 -0.53
CA CYS A 219 -12.69 2.65 -1.87
C CYS A 219 -13.58 2.08 -2.97
N GLN A 220 -13.90 0.78 -2.87
CA GLN A 220 -14.82 0.15 -3.81
C GLN A 220 -16.21 0.82 -3.71
N HIS A 221 -16.75 1.01 -2.51
CA HIS A 221 -18.02 1.72 -2.31
C HIS A 221 -18.01 3.15 -2.89
N TYR A 222 -16.90 3.89 -2.79
CA TYR A 222 -16.80 5.24 -3.38
C TYR A 222 -16.87 5.20 -4.92
N LEU A 223 -16.15 4.27 -5.55
CA LEU A 223 -16.14 4.10 -7.00
C LEU A 223 -17.51 3.59 -7.50
N GLU A 224 -18.20 2.76 -6.73
CA GLU A 224 -19.55 2.29 -6.99
C GLU A 224 -20.59 3.41 -6.86
N LEU A 225 -20.52 4.22 -5.79
CA LEU A 225 -21.35 5.41 -5.61
C LEU A 225 -21.24 6.37 -6.80
N ARG A 226 -20.01 6.69 -7.25
CA ARG A 226 -19.80 7.57 -8.41
C ARG A 226 -20.36 7.01 -9.72
N ARG A 227 -20.30 5.69 -9.89
CA ARG A 227 -20.85 4.99 -11.06
C ARG A 227 -22.38 5.02 -11.06
N ASP A 228 -22.98 4.79 -9.89
CA ASP A 228 -24.43 4.62 -9.75
C ASP A 228 -25.16 5.97 -9.54
N GLN A 229 -24.44 7.01 -9.10
CA GLN A 229 -24.89 8.39 -8.99
C GLN A 229 -23.94 9.36 -9.73
N PRO A 230 -24.01 9.44 -11.08
CA PRO A 230 -23.19 10.37 -11.86
C PRO A 230 -23.44 11.83 -11.44
N GLY A 231 -22.38 12.52 -10.99
CA GLY A 231 -22.47 13.90 -10.51
C GLY A 231 -22.79 14.05 -9.01
N VAL A 232 -22.58 13.00 -8.21
CA VAL A 232 -22.59 13.09 -6.74
C VAL A 232 -21.70 14.24 -6.24
N THR A 233 -22.19 15.06 -5.31
CA THR A 233 -21.39 16.17 -4.75
C THR A 233 -20.46 15.67 -3.63
N PRO A 234 -19.37 16.38 -3.30
CA PRO A 234 -18.54 16.06 -2.15
C PRO A 234 -19.32 15.89 -0.83
N GLU A 235 -20.32 16.72 -0.56
CA GLU A 235 -21.18 16.60 0.62
C GLU A 235 -22.15 15.40 0.50
N GLY A 236 -22.48 14.96 -0.71
CA GLY A 236 -23.17 13.70 -0.97
C GLY A 236 -22.29 12.50 -0.61
N VAL A 237 -21.02 12.52 -1.00
CA VAL A 237 -20.01 11.51 -0.64
C VAL A 237 -19.80 11.47 0.88
N ALA A 238 -19.62 12.62 1.54
CA ALA A 238 -19.45 12.69 2.99
C ALA A 238 -20.62 12.04 3.76
N ARG A 239 -21.86 12.28 3.32
CA ARG A 239 -23.08 11.67 3.91
C ARG A 239 -23.26 10.19 3.57
N HIS A 240 -22.67 9.70 2.48
CA HIS A 240 -22.74 8.28 2.13
C HIS A 240 -21.87 7.43 3.07
N PHE A 241 -20.68 7.93 3.43
CA PHE A 241 -19.74 7.21 4.29
C PHE A 241 -20.02 7.34 5.80
N SER A 242 -20.90 8.26 6.20
CA SER A 242 -21.22 8.46 7.60
C SER A 242 -22.57 9.14 7.80
N GLU A 243 -23.40 8.54 8.66
CA GLU A 243 -24.63 9.16 9.16
C GLU A 243 -24.36 10.25 10.21
N ASP A 244 -23.12 10.36 10.71
CA ASP A 244 -22.71 11.38 11.68
C ASP A 244 -22.75 12.78 11.00
N PRO A 245 -23.53 13.74 11.52
CA PRO A 245 -23.53 15.12 11.00
C PRO A 245 -22.13 15.77 10.98
N LEU A 246 -21.22 15.33 11.85
CA LEU A 246 -19.82 15.79 11.86
C LEU A 246 -19.06 15.44 10.58
N ALA A 247 -19.48 14.47 9.77
CA ALA A 247 -18.81 14.13 8.51
C ALA A 247 -18.86 15.28 7.48
N VAL A 248 -19.96 16.04 7.44
CA VAL A 248 -20.05 17.23 6.57
C VAL A 248 -19.17 18.35 7.12
N SER A 249 -19.10 18.54 8.45
CA SER A 249 -18.18 19.50 9.08
C SER A 249 -16.72 19.14 8.84
N ALA A 250 -16.35 17.86 8.98
CA ALA A 250 -15.01 17.34 8.75
C ALA A 250 -14.54 17.51 7.30
N TYR A 251 -15.46 17.49 6.33
CA TYR A 251 -15.17 17.86 4.95
C TYR A 251 -14.90 19.37 4.80
N GLN A 252 -15.70 20.25 5.43
CA GLN A 252 -15.46 21.70 5.39
C GLN A 252 -14.15 22.09 6.09
N ASP A 253 -13.81 21.44 7.20
CA ASP A 253 -12.50 21.58 7.85
C ASP A 253 -11.39 21.07 6.94
N GLY A 254 -11.52 19.88 6.36
CA GLY A 254 -10.53 19.33 5.41
C GLY A 254 -10.30 20.22 4.18
N LEU A 255 -11.33 20.91 3.66
CA LEU A 255 -11.17 21.92 2.61
C LEU A 255 -10.36 23.12 3.07
N ARG A 256 -10.67 23.64 4.27
CA ARG A 256 -9.98 24.79 4.87
C ARG A 256 -8.51 24.48 5.09
N PHE A 257 -8.20 23.29 5.60
CA PHE A 257 -6.82 22.85 5.82
C PHE A 257 -6.10 22.53 4.51
N ALA A 258 -6.72 21.88 3.52
CA ALA A 258 -6.10 21.68 2.20
C ALA A 258 -5.79 22.98 1.43
N ALA A 259 -6.45 24.10 1.76
CA ALA A 259 -6.13 25.42 1.23
C ALA A 259 -4.85 26.03 1.84
N SER A 260 -4.36 25.49 2.96
CA SER A 260 -3.14 25.90 3.67
C SER A 260 -2.03 24.86 3.46
N PRO A 261 -0.78 25.26 3.13
CA PRO A 261 0.32 24.31 2.97
C PRO A 261 0.99 23.92 4.30
N GLU A 262 0.71 24.64 5.39
CA GLU A 262 1.35 24.43 6.70
C GLU A 262 0.58 23.44 7.59
N ASP A 263 -0.71 23.20 7.31
CA ASP A 263 -1.60 22.43 8.19
C ASP A 263 -1.59 20.93 7.89
N LEU A 264 -1.43 20.12 8.95
CA LEU A 264 -1.36 18.66 8.94
C LEU A 264 -2.61 18.04 9.61
N PRO A 265 -2.93 16.75 9.37
CA PRO A 265 -4.05 16.09 10.04
C PRO A 265 -3.96 16.08 11.55
N THR A 266 -2.75 16.08 12.13
CA THR A 266 -2.54 16.18 13.58
C THR A 266 -3.08 17.47 14.18
N ASP A 267 -3.22 18.54 13.40
CA ASP A 267 -3.67 19.85 13.90
C ASP A 267 -5.20 19.90 14.08
N PHE A 268 -5.94 18.92 13.52
CA PHE A 268 -7.40 18.93 13.57
C PHE A 268 -8.09 17.57 13.75
N ALA A 269 -7.41 16.44 13.55
CA ALA A 269 -7.94 15.13 13.92
C ALA A 269 -8.34 15.03 15.41
N PRO A 270 -7.65 15.70 16.38
CA PRO A 270 -8.12 15.79 17.76
C PRO A 270 -9.53 16.39 17.94
N LEU A 271 -10.04 17.18 16.98
CA LEU A 271 -11.38 17.76 17.04
C LEU A 271 -12.50 16.71 16.98
N TYR A 272 -12.23 15.52 16.44
CA TYR A 272 -13.19 14.39 16.37
C TYR A 272 -12.84 13.28 17.39
N GLY A 273 -11.79 13.48 18.20
CA GLY A 273 -11.38 12.57 19.27
C GLY A 273 -11.10 11.15 18.78
N LEU A 274 -11.76 10.16 19.39
CA LEU A 274 -11.64 8.75 19.03
C LEU A 274 -12.58 8.33 17.87
N ASN A 275 -13.45 9.21 17.39
CA ASN A 275 -14.33 8.92 16.25
C ASN A 275 -13.66 9.38 14.95
N THR A 276 -12.98 8.45 14.28
CA THR A 276 -12.30 8.72 13.02
C THR A 276 -13.19 8.53 11.78
N ALA A 277 -14.44 8.06 11.91
CA ALA A 277 -15.33 7.86 10.75
C ALA A 277 -15.61 9.16 9.94
N PRO A 278 -15.79 10.33 10.57
CA PRO A 278 -15.83 11.63 9.86
C PRO A 278 -14.57 11.93 9.02
N LEU A 279 -13.39 11.45 9.44
CA LEU A 279 -12.14 11.63 8.69
C LEU A 279 -12.12 10.82 7.39
N LEU A 280 -12.59 9.56 7.45
CA LEU A 280 -12.72 8.69 6.27
C LEU A 280 -13.70 9.29 5.25
N ALA A 281 -14.88 9.72 5.73
CA ALA A 281 -15.89 10.39 4.92
C ALA A 281 -15.38 11.71 4.30
N SER A 282 -14.65 12.52 5.09
CA SER A 282 -14.01 13.75 4.62
C SER A 282 -12.95 13.49 3.55
N GLY A 283 -12.12 12.46 3.72
CA GLY A 283 -11.09 12.08 2.72
C GLY A 283 -11.69 11.70 1.37
N PHE A 284 -12.77 10.91 1.33
CA PHE A 284 -13.46 10.62 0.07
C PHE A 284 -14.14 11.85 -0.54
N ALA A 285 -14.73 12.72 0.29
CA ALA A 285 -15.30 13.98 -0.18
C ALA A 285 -14.23 14.94 -0.74
N LEU A 286 -13.02 14.94 -0.20
CA LEU A 286 -11.88 15.69 -0.75
C LEU A 286 -11.37 15.10 -2.08
N TYR A 287 -11.32 13.77 -2.24
CA TYR A 287 -11.06 13.17 -3.56
C TYR A 287 -12.13 13.55 -4.59
N GLU A 288 -13.41 13.57 -4.20
CA GLU A 288 -14.51 14.02 -5.06
C GLU A 288 -14.31 15.49 -5.47
N ARG A 289 -14.01 16.37 -4.51
CA ARG A 289 -13.75 17.79 -4.78
C ARG A 289 -12.52 18.00 -5.67
N ALA A 290 -11.47 17.23 -5.46
CA ALA A 290 -10.25 17.26 -6.28
C ALA A 290 -10.51 16.82 -7.72
N SER A 291 -11.39 15.83 -7.96
CA SER A 291 -11.74 15.36 -9.32
C SER A 291 -12.32 16.44 -10.24
N SER A 292 -12.79 17.55 -9.68
CA SER A 292 -13.37 18.70 -10.40
C SER A 292 -12.55 19.99 -10.28
N GLU A 293 -11.41 19.97 -9.58
CA GLU A 293 -10.59 21.15 -9.35
C GLU A 293 -9.72 21.50 -10.56
N LYS A 294 -9.68 22.79 -10.92
CA LYS A 294 -8.96 23.32 -12.09
C LYS A 294 -7.58 23.87 -11.74
N ASN A 295 -7.36 24.28 -10.49
CA ASN A 295 -6.03 24.66 -10.00
C ASN A 295 -5.25 23.38 -9.63
N PRO A 296 -4.16 23.02 -10.34
CA PRO A 296 -3.40 21.80 -10.07
C PRO A 296 -2.79 21.76 -8.65
N GLU A 297 -2.31 22.89 -8.13
CA GLU A 297 -1.70 22.96 -6.80
C GLU A 297 -2.73 22.75 -5.69
N LEU A 298 -3.94 23.29 -5.86
CA LEU A 298 -5.03 23.09 -4.90
C LEU A 298 -5.60 21.67 -4.99
N ARG A 299 -5.76 21.13 -6.21
CA ARG A 299 -6.14 19.73 -6.44
C ARG A 299 -5.17 18.78 -5.73
N ASP A 300 -3.87 18.95 -5.98
CA ASP A 300 -2.84 18.05 -5.48
C ASP A 300 -2.74 18.13 -3.95
N ARG A 301 -2.88 19.32 -3.35
CA ARG A 301 -3.02 19.47 -1.89
C ARG A 301 -4.26 18.79 -1.32
N MET A 302 -5.43 18.90 -1.97
CA MET A 302 -6.64 18.18 -1.55
C MET A 302 -6.45 16.65 -1.62
N ILE A 303 -5.73 16.14 -2.62
CA ILE A 303 -5.40 14.71 -2.75
C ILE A 303 -4.45 14.26 -1.62
N GLN A 304 -3.40 15.03 -1.33
CA GLN A 304 -2.47 14.73 -0.22
C GLN A 304 -3.22 14.74 1.11
N HIS A 305 -4.02 15.77 1.36
CA HIS A 305 -4.78 15.92 2.59
C HIS A 305 -5.82 14.80 2.76
N ALA A 306 -6.54 14.42 1.69
CA ALA A 306 -7.41 13.25 1.66
C ALA A 306 -6.66 11.94 1.97
N GLY A 307 -5.47 11.76 1.39
CA GLY A 307 -4.62 10.60 1.66
C GLY A 307 -4.18 10.53 3.11
N ASN A 308 -3.79 11.67 3.69
CA ASN A 308 -3.38 11.76 5.08
C ASN A 308 -4.55 11.56 6.06
N LEU A 309 -5.77 11.97 5.71
CA LEU A 309 -6.99 11.70 6.48
C LEU A 309 -7.34 10.22 6.53
N LEU A 310 -7.27 9.53 5.39
CA LEU A 310 -7.44 8.07 5.31
C LEU A 310 -6.37 7.35 6.13
N ALA A 311 -5.10 7.77 6.03
CA ALA A 311 -4.02 7.25 6.86
C ALA A 311 -4.25 7.50 8.36
N TYR A 312 -4.72 8.67 8.78
CA TYR A 312 -5.02 8.90 10.20
C TYR A 312 -6.11 7.96 10.71
N HIS A 313 -7.21 7.82 9.95
CA HIS A 313 -8.28 6.88 10.27
C HIS A 313 -7.76 5.45 10.38
N GLU A 314 -7.12 4.95 9.32
CA GLU A 314 -6.48 3.63 9.25
C GLU A 314 -5.60 3.39 10.47
N GLN A 315 -4.67 4.31 10.75
CA GLN A 315 -3.65 4.09 11.75
C GLN A 315 -4.22 4.11 13.17
N ALA A 316 -5.11 5.05 13.49
CA ALA A 316 -5.69 5.17 14.83
C ALA A 316 -6.80 4.13 15.11
N LYS A 317 -7.64 3.82 14.12
CA LYS A 317 -8.83 2.95 14.29
C LYS A 317 -8.58 1.49 13.97
N VAL A 318 -7.74 1.20 12.98
CA VAL A 318 -7.65 -0.12 12.35
C VAL A 318 -6.30 -0.79 12.63
N ALA A 319 -5.20 -0.05 12.49
CA ALA A 319 -3.86 -0.59 12.66
C ALA A 319 -3.43 -0.71 14.14
N VAL A 320 -3.66 0.30 14.99
CA VAL A 320 -3.32 0.19 16.44
C VAL A 320 -3.90 -1.09 17.06
N PRO A 321 -5.19 -1.45 16.91
CA PRO A 321 -5.75 -2.67 17.51
C PRO A 321 -5.19 -3.99 16.96
N ALA A 322 -4.47 -4.00 15.84
CA ALA A 322 -3.75 -5.19 15.37
C ALA A 322 -2.48 -5.47 16.20
N PHE A 323 -1.93 -4.43 16.84
CA PHE A 323 -0.70 -4.47 17.62
C PHE A 323 -0.92 -4.29 19.14
N LEU A 324 -1.75 -3.32 19.57
CA LEU A 324 -1.91 -2.89 20.97
C LEU A 324 -3.38 -2.54 21.32
N PRO A 325 -3.96 -3.13 22.39
CA PRO A 325 -3.64 -4.48 22.88
C PRO A 325 -4.06 -5.48 21.81
N GLY A 326 -3.10 -5.94 20.99
CA GLY A 326 -3.38 -6.87 19.90
C GLY A 326 -3.93 -8.20 20.44
N GLN A 327 -4.83 -8.83 19.71
CA GLN A 327 -5.35 -10.14 20.10
C GLN A 327 -4.25 -11.20 20.02
N ILE A 328 -3.76 -11.66 21.17
CA ILE A 328 -2.80 -12.77 21.26
C ILE A 328 -3.54 -14.08 20.99
N LEU A 329 -3.26 -14.72 19.86
CA LEU A 329 -3.84 -16.02 19.51
C LEU A 329 -3.10 -17.19 20.20
N PRO A 330 -3.71 -18.39 20.30
CA PRO A 330 -3.04 -19.55 20.88
C PRO A 330 -1.69 -19.85 20.21
N GLY A 331 -0.61 -19.82 21.01
CA GLY A 331 0.76 -20.00 20.52
C GLY A 331 1.40 -18.76 19.89
N GLU A 332 0.86 -17.56 20.12
CA GLU A 332 1.52 -16.27 19.89
C GLU A 332 2.22 -15.75 21.17
N THR A 333 2.92 -14.63 21.02
CA THR A 333 3.42 -13.78 22.11
C THR A 333 2.96 -12.33 21.88
N GLU A 334 3.45 -11.38 22.67
CA GLU A 334 3.07 -9.97 22.57
C GLU A 334 3.42 -9.37 21.20
N ARG A 335 2.40 -8.92 20.47
CA ARG A 335 2.57 -8.35 19.12
C ARG A 335 3.31 -7.01 19.14
N GLY A 336 3.09 -6.20 20.17
CA GLY A 336 3.82 -4.95 20.39
C GLY A 336 5.34 -5.15 20.48
N ASP A 337 5.78 -6.17 21.21
CA ASP A 337 7.21 -6.51 21.38
C ASP A 337 7.82 -7.04 20.07
N VAL A 338 7.08 -7.87 19.32
CA VAL A 338 7.49 -8.35 18.00
C VAL A 338 7.66 -7.19 17.02
N MET A 339 6.77 -6.19 17.07
CA MET A 339 6.90 -5.00 16.26
C MET A 339 8.07 -4.11 16.70
N GLU A 340 8.36 -3.99 18.01
CA GLU A 340 9.51 -3.25 18.54
C GLU A 340 10.87 -3.80 18.07
N VAL A 341 10.96 -5.12 17.88
CA VAL A 341 12.14 -5.79 17.28
C VAL A 341 12.36 -5.33 15.84
N LEU A 342 11.29 -5.14 15.07
CA LEU A 342 11.35 -4.92 13.62
C LEU A 342 11.32 -3.45 13.21
N THR A 343 10.67 -2.59 14.01
CA THR A 343 10.52 -1.15 13.80
C THR A 343 11.77 -0.46 13.25
N PRO A 344 12.98 -0.69 13.79
CA PRO A 344 14.17 0.05 13.37
C PRO A 344 14.60 -0.19 11.91
N GLN A 345 14.07 -1.24 11.28
CA GLN A 345 14.37 -1.66 9.89
C GLN A 345 13.07 -1.86 9.08
N VAL A 346 12.00 -1.13 9.43
CA VAL A 346 10.81 -1.03 8.56
C VAL A 346 11.20 -0.22 7.33
N ASP A 347 11.08 -0.86 6.16
CA ASP A 347 11.35 -0.28 4.85
C ASP A 347 10.09 -0.36 3.97
N VAL A 348 9.86 0.66 3.13
CA VAL A 348 8.85 0.61 2.05
C VAL A 348 9.58 0.86 0.73
N LYS A 349 9.72 -0.19 -0.08
CA LYS A 349 10.42 -0.14 -1.37
C LYS A 349 9.46 0.23 -2.50
N THR A 350 9.75 1.32 -3.21
CA THR A 350 9.14 1.67 -4.51
C THR A 350 10.03 1.22 -5.67
N ARG A 351 9.63 1.50 -6.91
CA ARG A 351 10.40 1.12 -8.12
C ARG A 351 11.71 1.89 -8.25
N GLN A 352 11.78 3.08 -7.68
CA GLN A 352 12.89 4.03 -7.87
C GLN A 352 13.68 4.28 -6.59
N TRP A 353 13.08 4.09 -5.41
CA TRP A 353 13.69 4.44 -4.12
C TRP A 353 13.12 3.56 -2.99
N THR A 354 13.83 3.51 -1.87
CA THR A 354 13.37 2.83 -0.64
C THR A 354 13.20 3.86 0.47
N TRP A 355 11.99 3.93 1.02
CA TRP A 355 11.75 4.55 2.31
C TRP A 355 12.28 3.64 3.43
N SER A 356 12.86 4.23 4.47
CA SER A 356 13.46 3.47 5.58
C SER A 356 13.27 4.21 6.90
N MET A 357 12.77 3.53 7.93
CA MET A 357 12.62 4.09 9.29
C MET A 357 13.97 4.58 9.87
N HIS A 358 15.07 3.87 9.61
CA HIS A 358 16.43 4.28 10.01
C HIS A 358 17.00 5.49 9.24
N LYS A 359 16.26 6.03 8.25
CA LYS A 359 16.60 7.25 7.49
C LYS A 359 15.51 8.32 7.60
N CYS A 360 14.51 8.12 8.45
CA CYS A 360 13.58 9.17 8.83
C CYS A 360 14.34 10.14 9.74
N ASP A 361 14.11 11.45 9.56
CA ASP A 361 14.65 12.45 10.48
C ASP A 361 13.84 12.37 11.78
N LEU A 362 14.42 11.72 12.78
CA LEU A 362 13.77 11.39 14.05
C LEU A 362 14.55 12.05 15.19
N PRO A 363 13.88 12.74 16.12
CA PRO A 363 14.54 13.26 17.32
C PRO A 363 15.25 12.15 18.09
N ASP A 364 16.52 12.36 18.38
CA ASP A 364 17.31 11.57 19.32
C ASP A 364 16.79 11.85 20.75
N LEU A 365 16.22 10.85 21.43
CA LEU A 365 15.56 11.04 22.72
C LEU A 365 16.51 10.82 23.90
N ASP A 366 17.52 9.94 23.77
CA ASP A 366 18.49 9.65 24.83
C ASP A 366 19.88 10.27 24.62
N GLY A 367 20.16 10.78 23.42
CA GLY A 367 21.41 11.45 23.06
C GLY A 367 22.60 10.51 22.91
N SER A 368 22.39 9.19 22.88
CA SER A 368 23.45 8.20 22.89
C SER A 368 23.80 7.69 21.49
N PHE A 369 25.10 7.75 21.18
CA PHE A 369 25.65 7.17 19.96
C PHE A 369 25.38 5.66 19.79
N TRP A 370 25.05 4.93 20.86
CA TRP A 370 24.80 3.48 20.80
C TRP A 370 23.36 3.11 20.47
N THR A 371 22.46 4.09 20.50
CA THR A 371 21.00 3.97 20.36
C THR A 371 20.52 4.82 19.18
N PRO A 372 20.63 4.33 17.93
CA PRO A 372 20.13 5.06 16.77
C PRO A 372 18.64 5.42 16.96
N PRO A 373 18.16 6.63 16.60
CA PRO A 373 16.80 7.09 16.95
C PRO A 373 15.67 6.15 16.51
N SER A 374 15.84 5.40 15.41
CA SER A 374 14.87 4.40 14.98
C SER A 374 14.73 3.19 15.93
N THR A 375 15.68 2.99 16.85
CA THR A 375 15.64 1.95 17.90
C THR A 375 14.86 2.37 19.14
N GLU A 376 14.66 3.67 19.35
CA GLU A 376 13.90 4.24 20.46
C GLU A 376 12.39 4.32 20.16
N ARG A 377 11.91 3.69 19.08
CA ARG A 377 10.52 3.75 18.60
C ARG A 377 9.93 2.37 18.45
N ASN A 378 8.61 2.27 18.57
CA ASN A 378 7.82 1.09 18.27
C ASN A 378 6.69 1.41 17.28
N TRP A 379 6.71 0.82 16.09
CA TRP A 379 5.66 0.93 15.07
C TRP A 379 4.31 0.36 15.53
N ALA A 380 4.24 -0.34 16.67
CA ALA A 380 2.96 -0.66 17.31
C ALA A 380 2.26 0.59 17.90
N VAL A 381 3.03 1.56 18.36
CA VAL A 381 2.59 2.84 18.94
C VAL A 381 2.25 3.83 17.83
N PHE A 382 1.18 4.61 17.99
CA PHE A 382 0.69 5.52 16.94
C PHE A 382 1.60 6.75 16.78
N GLU A 383 1.94 7.36 17.91
CA GLU A 383 2.76 8.56 18.04
C GLU A 383 4.15 8.36 17.41
N ASP A 384 4.73 7.18 17.60
CA ASP A 384 6.04 6.79 17.09
C ASP A 384 6.10 6.63 15.55
N ARG A 385 4.97 6.31 14.90
CA ARG A 385 4.91 6.04 13.45
C ARG A 385 4.23 7.13 12.64
N TRP A 386 3.46 8.04 13.25
CA TRP A 386 2.72 9.05 12.51
C TRP A 386 3.62 10.00 11.71
N GLY A 387 4.67 10.55 12.34
CA GLY A 387 5.68 11.38 11.64
C GLY A 387 6.36 10.63 10.48
N PRO A 388 6.89 9.41 10.69
CA PRO A 388 7.40 8.55 9.62
C PRO A 388 6.44 8.30 8.46
N ILE A 389 5.14 8.11 8.73
CA ILE A 389 4.11 7.94 7.69
C ILE A 389 3.95 9.22 6.87
N LEU A 390 3.92 10.39 7.51
CA LEU A 390 3.86 11.68 6.81
C LEU A 390 5.11 11.94 5.96
N ASP A 391 6.32 11.58 6.42
CA ASP A 391 7.55 11.67 5.62
C ASP A 391 7.48 10.76 4.37
N TYR A 392 6.99 9.52 4.51
CA TYR A 392 6.76 8.64 3.36
C TYR A 392 5.76 9.23 2.36
N PHE A 393 4.63 9.76 2.84
CA PHE A 393 3.58 10.36 2.00
C PHE A 393 4.07 11.63 1.31
N ALA A 394 4.82 12.49 1.99
CA ALA A 394 5.43 13.68 1.40
C ALA A 394 6.43 13.34 0.28
N ARG A 395 7.28 12.31 0.47
CA ARG A 395 8.21 11.84 -0.59
C ARG A 395 7.49 11.27 -1.80
N CYS A 396 6.37 10.57 -1.60
CA CYS A 396 5.49 10.09 -2.66
C CYS A 396 4.83 11.25 -3.42
N ALA A 397 4.32 12.25 -2.70
CA ALA A 397 3.70 13.45 -3.28
C ALA A 397 4.70 14.32 -4.06
N ALA A 398 5.97 14.37 -3.63
CA ALA A 398 7.04 15.04 -4.37
C ALA A 398 7.48 14.29 -5.64
N ASN A 399 7.20 12.98 -5.75
CA ASN A 399 7.62 12.13 -6.87
C ASN A 399 6.47 11.22 -7.34
N PRO A 400 5.32 11.76 -7.79
CA PRO A 400 4.10 10.98 -8.08
C PRO A 400 4.34 9.89 -9.13
N GLU A 401 5.14 10.18 -10.16
CA GLU A 401 5.50 9.26 -11.24
C GLU A 401 6.27 8.02 -10.73
N SER A 402 6.94 8.09 -9.57
CA SER A 402 7.74 6.99 -9.01
C SER A 402 6.92 5.79 -8.52
N LEU A 403 5.60 6.00 -8.33
CA LEU A 403 4.63 4.97 -7.95
C LEU A 403 3.99 4.26 -9.16
N TRP A 404 4.45 4.57 -10.38
CA TRP A 404 3.89 4.05 -11.62
C TRP A 404 4.97 3.47 -12.56
N PRO A 405 4.64 2.47 -13.39
CA PRO A 405 3.44 1.63 -13.30
C PRO A 405 3.35 0.90 -11.96
N MET A 406 2.15 0.52 -11.54
CA MET A 406 1.93 -0.22 -10.29
C MET A 406 2.84 -1.47 -10.19
N PRO A 407 3.29 -1.84 -8.99
CA PRO A 407 4.19 -2.98 -8.81
C PRO A 407 3.47 -4.30 -9.04
N ASN A 408 4.23 -5.38 -9.19
CA ASN A 408 3.66 -6.72 -9.25
C ASN A 408 2.86 -7.01 -7.96
N PRO A 409 1.66 -7.62 -8.01
CA PRO A 409 0.92 -7.92 -6.79
C PRO A 409 1.49 -9.08 -5.97
N ASP A 410 2.40 -9.89 -6.52
CA ASP A 410 3.07 -10.99 -5.81
C ASP A 410 4.32 -10.50 -5.05
N PRO A 411 4.34 -10.53 -3.69
CA PRO A 411 5.49 -10.06 -2.90
C PRO A 411 6.74 -10.94 -3.10
N ALA A 412 6.61 -12.16 -3.66
CA ALA A 412 7.76 -12.97 -4.04
C ALA A 412 8.54 -12.38 -5.23
N GLN A 413 7.86 -11.58 -6.07
CA GLN A 413 8.42 -10.95 -7.27
C GLN A 413 8.86 -9.50 -6.97
N GLY A 414 9.74 -8.96 -7.80
CA GLY A 414 10.26 -7.60 -7.65
C GLY A 414 9.19 -6.50 -7.79
N VAL A 415 9.49 -5.34 -7.21
CA VAL A 415 8.73 -4.08 -7.32
C VAL A 415 8.81 -3.46 -8.72
#